data_AF-A0A3D4QXX2-F1
#
_entry.id   AF-A0A3D4QXX2-F1
#
_cell.length_a   1.000
_cell.length_b   1.000
_cell.length_c   1.000
_cell.angle_alpha   90.00
_cell.angle_beta   90.00
_cell.angle_gamma   90.00
#
_symmetry.space_group_name_H-M   'P 1'
#
loop_
_entity.id
_entity.type
_entity.pdbx_description
1 polymer ?
#
loop_
_entity_poly.entity_id
_entity_poly.type
_entity_poly.pdbx_seq_one_letter_code
_entity_poly.pdbx_strand_id
1 'polypeptide(L)' 'MEIKGKTVLAAGMARSGVSAAKLLYRYGAHVIVYDKKSYNEISSLVEE' A
#
# COMPACT_ATOMS: atom_id res chain seq x y z
N MET A 1 12.21 -13.19 0.45
CA MET A 1 11.99 -12.17 1.50
C MET A 1 10.97 -12.75 2.48
N GLU A 2 11.30 -12.85 3.77
CA GLU A 2 10.42 -13.46 4.79
C GLU A 2 9.40 -12.44 5.32
N ILE A 3 8.40 -12.10 4.50
CA ILE A 3 7.43 -11.03 4.83
C ILE A 3 6.09 -11.58 5.31
N LYS A 4 5.78 -12.84 4.99
CA LYS A 4 4.49 -13.47 5.31
C LYS A 4 4.23 -13.41 6.81
N GLY A 5 3.06 -12.92 7.20
CA GLY A 5 2.64 -12.74 8.60
C GLY A 5 3.29 -11.54 9.32
N LYS A 6 4.15 -10.76 8.66
CA LYS A 6 4.70 -9.53 9.23
C LYS A 6 3.73 -8.36 9.03
N THR A 7 3.68 -7.45 9.99
CA THR A 7 2.99 -6.16 9.84
C THR A 7 3.92 -5.16 9.18
N VAL A 8 3.44 -4.46 8.15
CA VAL A 8 4.20 -3.42 7.44
C VAL A 8 3.38 -2.14 7.37
N LEU A 9 3.99 -1.01 7.72
CA LEU A 9 3.45 0.32 7.47
C LEU A 9 3.97 0.84 6.12
N ALA A 10 3.08 1.08 5.17
CA ALA A 10 3.37 1.79 3.95
C ALA A 10 2.98 3.27 4.11
N ALA A 11 3.97 4.15 4.24
CA ALA A 11 3.76 5.59 4.37
C ALA A 11 3.95 6.28 3.00
N GLY A 12 2.92 6.97 2.54
CA GLY A 12 2.87 7.61 1.22
C GLY A 12 2.26 6.69 0.15
N MET A 13 1.10 7.08 -0.36
CA MET A 13 0.24 6.42 -1.34
C MET A 13 0.24 7.20 -2.67
N ALA A 14 1.42 7.59 -3.15
CA ALA A 14 1.59 7.86 -4.59
C ALA A 14 1.48 6.54 -5.38
N ARG A 15 1.59 6.58 -6.71
CA ARG A 15 1.48 5.36 -7.56
C ARG A 15 2.42 4.23 -7.11
N SER A 16 3.68 4.56 -6.79
CA SER A 16 4.67 3.60 -6.30
C SER A 16 4.31 3.02 -4.93
N GLY A 17 3.80 3.85 -4.01
CA GLY A 17 3.36 3.43 -2.69
C GLY A 17 2.18 2.46 -2.73
N VAL A 18 1.21 2.73 -3.59
CA VAL A 18 0.07 1.82 -3.84
C VAL A 18 0.57 0.48 -4.40
N SER A 19 1.46 0.51 -5.39
CA SER A 19 2.04 -0.70 -5.97
C SER A 19 2.84 -1.52 -4.95
N ALA A 20 3.64 -0.87 -4.11
CA ALA A 20 4.38 -1.51 -3.03
C ALA A 20 3.44 -2.15 -2.00
N ALA A 21 2.43 -1.42 -1.53
CA ALA A 21 1.42 -1.93 -0.60
C ALA A 21 0.69 -3.16 -1.16
N LYS A 22 0.27 -3.10 -2.44
CA LYS A 22 -0.37 -4.23 -3.15
C LYS A 22 0.57 -5.44 -3.27
N LEU A 23 1.85 -5.24 -3.56
CA LEU A 23 2.82 -6.32 -3.65
C LEU A 23 3.04 -7.01 -2.30
N LEU A 24 3.26 -6.22 -1.25
CA LEU A 24 3.50 -6.74 0.10
C LEU A 24 2.28 -7.50 0.63
N TYR A 25 1.07 -6.98 0.39
CA TYR A 25 -0.16 -7.68 0.72
C TYR A 25 -0.26 -9.04 0.01
N ARG A 26 0.06 -9.10 -1.30
CA ARG A 26 0.09 -10.36 -2.06
C ARG A 26 1.14 -11.36 -1.57
N TYR A 27 2.21 -10.89 -0.95
CA TYR A 27 3.21 -11.75 -0.29
C TYR A 27 2.84 -12.15 1.15
N GLY A 28 1.63 -11.81 1.59
CA GLY A 28 1.07 -12.26 2.86
C GLY A 28 1.47 -11.42 4.07
N ALA A 29 1.95 -10.18 3.86
CA ALA A 29 2.06 -9.23 4.95
C ALA A 29 0.68 -8.70 5.37
N HIS A 30 0.57 -8.30 6.62
CA HIS A 30 -0.49 -7.43 7.09
C HIS A 30 -0.07 -5.97 6.83
N VAL A 31 -0.71 -5.31 5.86
CA VAL A 31 -0.29 -3.99 5.40
C VAL A 31 -1.20 -2.91 5.99
N ILE A 32 -0.60 -1.96 6.69
CA ILE A 32 -1.23 -0.72 7.16
C ILE A 32 -0.79 0.38 6.19
N VAL A 33 -1.73 1.14 5.66
CA VAL A 33 -1.43 2.28 4.77
C VAL A 33 -1.63 3.60 5.50
N TYR A 34 -0.75 4.56 5.26
CA TYR A 34 -0.86 5.92 5.79
C TYR A 34 -0.50 6.95 4.71
N ASP A 35 -1.38 7.91 4.49
CA ASP A 35 -1.15 9.08 3.67
C ASP A 35 -1.98 10.25 4.21
N LYS A 36 -1.60 11.48 3.83
CA LYS A 36 -2.41 12.67 4.09
C LYS A 36 -3.64 12.76 3.18
N LYS A 37 -3.57 12.16 2.00
CA LYS A 37 -4.64 12.08 1.02
C LYS A 37 -5.71 11.10 1.49
N SER A 38 -6.95 11.45 1.24
CA SER A 38 -8.09 10.56 1.45
C SER A 38 -8.06 9.36 0.49
N TYR A 39 -8.85 8.35 0.80
CA TYR A 39 -9.01 7.17 -0.06
C TYR A 39 -9.45 7.55 -1.49
N ASN A 40 -10.41 8.46 -1.63
CA ASN A 40 -10.93 8.88 -2.94
C ASN A 40 -9.84 9.55 -3.79
N GLU A 41 -9.00 10.39 -3.18
CA GLU A 41 -7.84 11.01 -3.84
C GLU A 41 -6.77 9.99 -4.22
N ILE A 42 -6.67 8.87 -3.52
CA ILE A 42 -5.74 7.79 -3.86
C ILE A 42 -6.32 6.92 -4.99
N SER A 43 -7.62 6.59 -4.95
CA SER A 43 -8.28 5.78 -5.98
C SER A 43 -8.15 6.39 -7.36
N SER A 44 -8.40 7.69 -7.49
CA SER A 44 -8.31 8.42 -8.75
C SER A 44 -6.90 8.50 -9.35
N LEU A 45 -5.84 8.22 -8.57
CA LEU A 45 -4.45 8.17 -9.09
C LEU A 45 -4.09 6.83 -9.73
N VAL A 46 -4.93 5.80 -9.51
CA VAL A 46 -4.69 4.40 -9.82
C VAL A 46 -5.67 3.88 -10.88
N GLU A 47 -6.77 4.60 -11.12
CA GLU A 47 -7.64 4.41 -12.28
C GLU A 47 -6.93 4.94 -13.54
N GLU A 48 -6.75 4.07 -14.54
CA GLU A 48 -6.31 4.41 -15.91
C GLU A 48 -7.52 4.73 -16.80
#